data_AF-I9SAH4-F1
#
_entry.id   AF-I9SAH4-F1
#
_cell.length_a   1.000
_cell.length_b   1.000
_cell.length_c   1.000
_cell.angle_alpha   90.00
_cell.angle_beta   90.00
_cell.angle_gamma   90.00
#
_symmetry.space_group_name_H-M   'P 1'
#
loop_
_entity.id
_entity.type
_entity.pdbx_description
1 polymer ?
#
loop_
_entity_poly.entity_id
_entity_poly.type
_entity_poly.pdbx_seq_one_letter_code
_entity_poly.pdbx_strand_id
1 'polypeptide(L)'
;MRKIKYFGAIGFIMLFLIACDQNATDGTIYNATNTEVAFNEASANYTFGTDDPEEFEVLLLRANSIGAATIPLVKEDVSGLFTVPTNVEFADGAYEAAIKVSFDRTKLAVGEDYSIKLNVPENPIQGKIRTFTLTINRDYNWQLFATGTFTSGLFGSWSQELYKAEGFNKYKFPELFAEGYDYKFSVAENGSISLFGGLNSNGLYDFVTGYIHPTYDMVSLYLDPDINYSFFVETTKTACFNHYYYVDAGNFGWKDDSFTW
;
A
#
# COMPACT_ATOMS: atom_id res chain seq x y z
N MET A 1 18.97 20.63 -86.41
CA MET A 1 20.05 21.36 -85.71
C MET A 1 19.66 21.40 -84.23
N ARG A 2 20.42 20.79 -83.30
CA ARG A 2 21.55 21.37 -82.51
C ARG A 2 21.12 22.66 -81.79
N LYS A 3 21.25 22.83 -80.46
CA LYS A 3 22.10 22.18 -79.44
C LYS A 3 21.30 22.07 -78.09
N ILE A 4 21.37 21.04 -77.22
CA ILE A 4 22.37 20.70 -76.16
C ILE A 4 23.20 21.88 -75.60
N LYS A 5 23.50 22.05 -74.30
CA LYS A 5 23.38 21.21 -73.09
C LYS A 5 22.54 21.96 -72.00
N TYR A 6 22.67 21.90 -70.66
CA TYR A 6 23.64 21.26 -69.72
C TYR A 6 23.05 21.05 -68.30
N PHE A 7 23.18 19.81 -67.80
CA PHE A 7 23.37 19.31 -66.40
C PHE A 7 22.58 19.88 -65.19
N GLY A 8 22.18 18.94 -64.31
CA GLY A 8 21.63 19.18 -62.98
C GLY A 8 21.38 17.86 -62.22
N ALA A 9 22.38 16.99 -62.14
CA ALA A 9 22.23 15.66 -61.55
C ALA A 9 22.31 15.71 -60.01
N ILE A 10 21.25 15.26 -59.33
CA ILE A 10 21.25 14.97 -57.90
C ILE A 10 21.02 13.46 -57.74
N GLY A 11 21.81 12.83 -56.87
CA GLY A 11 21.96 11.37 -56.82
C GLY A 11 20.72 10.63 -56.33
N PHE A 12 20.38 9.56 -57.04
CA PHE A 12 19.36 8.59 -56.61
C PHE A 12 19.94 7.68 -55.52
N ILE A 13 19.67 7.98 -54.26
CA ILE A 13 20.06 7.14 -53.12
C ILE A 13 18.84 6.33 -52.67
N MET A 14 18.64 5.16 -53.30
CA MET A 14 17.83 4.10 -52.70
C MET A 14 18.56 3.57 -51.46
N LEU A 15 18.12 3.98 -50.28
CA LEU A 15 18.47 3.31 -49.03
C LEU A 15 17.75 1.95 -48.99
N PHE A 16 18.45 0.91 -49.43
CA PHE A 16 18.03 -0.47 -49.21
C PHE A 16 18.11 -0.80 -47.72
N LEU A 17 16.98 -0.68 -47.01
CA LEU A 17 16.81 -1.13 -45.64
C LEU A 17 16.76 -2.67 -45.59
N ILE A 18 17.92 -3.32 -45.70
CA ILE A 18 18.08 -4.75 -45.44
C ILE A 18 18.23 -4.94 -43.93
N ALA A 19 17.12 -4.86 -43.19
CA ALA A 19 16.98 -5.42 -41.84
C ALA A 19 15.53 -5.37 -41.34
N CYS A 20 14.75 -6.39 -41.69
CA CYS A 20 14.16 -7.24 -40.66
C CYS A 20 13.96 -8.62 -41.29
N ASP A 21 14.43 -9.68 -40.62
CA ASP A 21 14.16 -11.04 -41.09
C ASP A 21 12.67 -11.34 -40.91
N GLN A 22 11.98 -11.71 -41.99
CA GLN A 22 10.58 -12.11 -41.92
C GLN A 22 10.42 -13.53 -41.36
N ASN A 23 11.51 -14.28 -41.20
CA ASN A 23 11.57 -15.54 -40.46
C ASN A 23 11.80 -15.35 -38.95
N ALA A 24 11.37 -14.22 -38.36
CA ALA A 24 11.19 -14.08 -36.90
C ALA A 24 10.02 -14.95 -36.36
N THR A 25 9.83 -16.14 -36.94
CA THR A 25 8.76 -17.11 -36.65
C THR A 25 9.27 -18.23 -35.75
N ASP A 26 9.76 -17.86 -34.57
CA ASP A 26 10.08 -18.81 -33.48
C ASP A 26 9.46 -18.38 -32.12
N GLY A 27 8.60 -17.37 -32.16
CA GLY A 27 7.56 -17.19 -31.14
C GLY A 27 6.31 -17.97 -31.55
N THR A 28 5.89 -18.94 -30.74
CA THR A 28 4.61 -19.61 -30.93
C THR A 28 3.46 -18.61 -30.76
N ILE A 29 2.43 -18.72 -31.60
CA ILE A 29 1.21 -17.90 -31.44
C ILE A 29 0.53 -18.36 -30.15
N TYR A 30 0.49 -17.47 -29.16
CA TYR A 30 -0.18 -17.69 -27.88
C TYR A 30 -1.70 -17.72 -28.08
N ASN A 31 -2.25 -18.93 -28.14
CA ASN A 31 -3.68 -19.19 -28.28
C ASN A 31 -4.29 -19.43 -26.90
N ALA A 32 -4.60 -18.35 -26.19
CA ALA A 32 -5.16 -18.40 -24.84
C ALA A 32 -6.48 -19.19 -24.77
N THR A 33 -6.61 -20.07 -23.78
CA THR A 33 -7.91 -20.69 -23.45
C THR A 33 -8.83 -19.67 -22.78
N ASN A 34 -10.14 -19.91 -22.81
CA ASN A 34 -11.12 -19.11 -22.06
C ASN A 34 -11.14 -19.42 -20.54
N THR A 35 -10.25 -20.32 -20.08
CA THR A 35 -9.99 -20.63 -18.67
C THR A 35 -8.69 -20.02 -18.14
N GLU A 36 -7.85 -19.41 -18.99
CA GLU A 36 -6.62 -18.75 -18.55
C GLU A 36 -6.92 -17.41 -17.85
N VAL A 37 -6.63 -17.36 -16.55
CA VAL A 37 -7.02 -16.27 -15.64
C VAL A 37 -5.86 -15.65 -14.86
N ALA A 38 -6.03 -14.42 -14.38
CA ALA A 38 -5.12 -13.79 -13.43
C ALA A 38 -5.87 -12.75 -12.58
N PHE A 39 -5.43 -12.55 -11.34
CA PHE A 39 -5.87 -11.39 -10.57
C PHE A 39 -5.27 -10.10 -11.17
N ASN A 40 -6.01 -8.99 -11.08
CA ASN A 40 -5.48 -7.67 -11.48
C ASN A 40 -4.25 -7.26 -10.64
N GLU A 41 -4.30 -7.59 -9.35
CA GLU A 41 -3.32 -7.21 -8.33
C GLU A 41 -2.91 -8.42 -7.47
N ALA A 42 -1.78 -8.33 -6.78
CA ALA A 42 -1.26 -9.41 -5.92
C ALA A 42 -1.70 -9.29 -4.46
N SER A 43 -2.11 -8.10 -4.03
CA SER A 43 -2.54 -7.85 -2.65
C SER A 43 -3.27 -6.52 -2.51
N ALA A 44 -4.22 -6.45 -1.59
CA ALA A 44 -4.81 -5.20 -1.13
C ALA A 44 -4.89 -5.16 0.41
N ASN A 45 -4.91 -3.96 0.97
CA ASN A 45 -5.23 -3.72 2.38
C ASN A 45 -6.54 -2.93 2.43
N TYR A 46 -7.50 -3.36 3.26
CA TYR A 46 -8.78 -2.69 3.44
C TYR A 46 -9.00 -2.36 4.91
N THR A 47 -8.81 -1.09 5.26
CA THR A 47 -9.14 -0.55 6.57
C THR A 47 -10.56 -0.01 6.53
N PHE A 48 -11.44 -0.48 7.42
CA PHE A 48 -12.86 -0.12 7.42
C PHE A 48 -13.35 0.36 8.80
N GLY A 49 -14.28 1.31 8.80
CA GLY A 49 -14.91 1.90 9.98
C GLY A 49 -16.40 1.55 10.14
N THR A 50 -17.14 2.41 10.83
CA THR A 50 -18.53 2.12 11.24
C THR A 50 -19.54 2.15 10.10
N ASP A 51 -19.30 2.90 9.03
CA ASP A 51 -20.25 3.08 7.91
C ASP A 51 -19.79 2.42 6.59
N ASP A 52 -18.56 1.90 6.56
CA ASP A 52 -17.97 1.23 5.39
C ASP A 52 -18.56 -0.17 5.12
N PRO A 53 -18.55 -0.66 3.87
CA PRO A 53 -19.11 -1.96 3.51
C PRO A 53 -18.34 -3.16 4.11
N GLU A 54 -19.07 -4.22 4.50
CA GLU A 54 -18.52 -5.49 5.02
C GLU A 54 -18.03 -6.44 3.92
N GLU A 55 -17.55 -5.87 2.83
CA GLU A 55 -17.23 -6.56 1.59
C GLU A 55 -16.14 -5.83 0.82
N PHE A 56 -15.32 -6.59 0.10
CA PHE A 56 -14.27 -6.13 -0.79
C PHE A 56 -14.37 -6.91 -2.11
N GLU A 57 -14.30 -6.22 -3.25
CA GLU A 57 -14.36 -6.83 -4.57
C GLU A 57 -12.96 -6.98 -5.17
N VAL A 58 -12.62 -8.21 -5.58
CA VAL A 58 -11.34 -8.54 -6.22
C VAL A 58 -11.58 -8.85 -7.70
N LEU A 59 -10.93 -8.12 -8.59
CA LEU A 59 -11.07 -8.36 -10.04
C LEU A 59 -10.21 -9.53 -10.51
N LEU A 60 -10.86 -10.52 -11.11
CA LEU A 60 -10.23 -11.62 -11.84
C LEU A 60 -10.42 -11.40 -13.35
N LEU A 61 -9.31 -11.35 -14.08
CA LEU A 61 -9.24 -11.15 -15.52
C LEU A 61 -9.06 -12.51 -16.23
N ARG A 62 -9.54 -12.66 -17.46
CA ARG A 62 -9.23 -13.81 -18.33
C ARG A 62 -8.66 -13.39 -19.68
N ALA A 63 -7.80 -14.23 -20.27
CA ALA A 63 -7.10 -13.93 -21.52
C ALA A 63 -7.97 -14.07 -22.79
N ASN A 64 -9.06 -14.85 -22.74
CA ASN A 64 -9.95 -15.07 -23.88
C ASN A 64 -11.41 -15.07 -23.41
N SER A 65 -12.25 -14.24 -24.05
CA SER A 65 -13.64 -14.04 -23.66
C SER A 65 -14.65 -14.96 -24.38
N ILE A 66 -14.19 -15.81 -25.31
CA ILE A 66 -15.08 -16.65 -26.12
C ILE A 66 -15.67 -17.78 -25.26
N GLY A 67 -17.00 -17.82 -25.19
CA GLY A 67 -17.76 -18.77 -24.40
C GLY A 67 -17.81 -18.43 -22.91
N ALA A 68 -18.84 -18.93 -22.23
CA ALA A 68 -18.90 -18.88 -20.77
C ALA A 68 -17.86 -19.84 -20.16
N ALA A 69 -17.36 -19.49 -18.97
CA ALA A 69 -16.38 -20.29 -18.23
C ALA A 69 -16.66 -20.25 -16.72
N THR A 70 -16.35 -21.35 -16.03
CA THR A 70 -16.44 -21.47 -14.57
C THR A 70 -15.06 -21.81 -14.03
N ILE A 71 -14.52 -20.95 -13.17
CA ILE A 71 -13.15 -21.01 -12.68
C ILE A 71 -13.18 -21.35 -11.18
N PRO A 72 -12.70 -22.54 -10.75
CA PRO A 72 -12.66 -22.87 -9.33
C PRO A 72 -11.71 -21.95 -8.57
N LEU A 73 -12.07 -21.59 -7.34
CA LEU A 73 -11.32 -20.67 -6.47
C LEU A 73 -10.93 -21.35 -5.17
N VAL A 74 -9.66 -21.29 -4.81
CA VAL A 74 -9.11 -21.89 -3.58
C VAL A 74 -8.78 -20.77 -2.59
N LYS A 75 -9.47 -20.73 -1.44
CA LYS A 75 -9.12 -19.83 -0.33
C LYS A 75 -8.24 -20.49 0.73
N GLU A 76 -7.28 -19.74 1.22
CA GLU A 76 -6.52 -19.97 2.44
C GLU A 76 -6.95 -18.90 3.45
N ASP A 77 -7.66 -19.32 4.49
CA ASP A 77 -8.24 -18.47 5.53
C ASP A 77 -8.03 -19.15 6.88
N VAL A 78 -7.10 -18.63 7.68
CA VAL A 78 -6.75 -19.16 9.01
C VAL A 78 -7.77 -18.73 10.06
N SER A 79 -8.48 -17.62 9.84
CA SER A 79 -9.44 -17.04 10.78
C SER A 79 -10.81 -17.75 10.75
N GLY A 80 -11.20 -18.27 9.57
CA GLY A 80 -12.55 -18.77 9.31
C GLY A 80 -13.62 -17.67 9.21
N LEU A 81 -13.24 -16.38 9.22
CA LEU A 81 -14.17 -15.25 9.29
C LEU A 81 -14.64 -14.73 7.92
N PHE A 82 -14.00 -15.17 6.82
CA PHE A 82 -14.28 -14.66 5.48
C PHE A 82 -15.21 -15.58 4.67
N THR A 83 -16.23 -15.00 4.05
CA THR A 83 -17.11 -15.65 3.08
C THR A 83 -16.69 -15.28 1.66
N VAL A 84 -16.46 -16.28 0.81
CA VAL A 84 -15.98 -16.14 -0.58
C VAL A 84 -16.62 -17.25 -1.41
N PRO A 85 -17.04 -17.01 -2.67
CA PRO A 85 -17.52 -18.08 -3.54
C PRO A 85 -16.43 -19.12 -3.85
N THR A 86 -16.83 -20.37 -4.09
CA THR A 86 -15.91 -21.47 -4.46
C THR A 86 -15.56 -21.53 -5.95
N ASN A 87 -16.28 -20.77 -6.77
CA ASN A 87 -16.09 -20.67 -8.21
C ASN A 87 -16.38 -19.23 -8.67
N VAL A 88 -15.77 -18.82 -9.78
CA VAL A 88 -15.99 -17.54 -10.45
C VAL A 88 -16.57 -17.82 -11.83
N GLU A 89 -17.70 -17.19 -12.15
CA GLU A 89 -18.38 -17.39 -13.43
C GLU A 89 -18.12 -16.20 -14.37
N PHE A 90 -17.67 -16.51 -15.59
CA PHE A 90 -17.54 -15.54 -16.68
C PHE A 90 -18.62 -15.82 -17.72
N ALA A 91 -19.44 -14.82 -18.03
CA ALA A 91 -20.37 -14.86 -19.15
C ALA A 91 -19.61 -14.77 -20.49
N ASP A 92 -20.21 -15.27 -21.59
CA ASP A 92 -19.66 -15.10 -22.94
C ASP A 92 -19.42 -13.61 -23.25
N GLY A 93 -18.24 -13.29 -23.81
CA GLY A 93 -17.80 -11.93 -24.11
C GLY A 93 -17.21 -11.12 -22.95
N ALA A 94 -17.43 -11.48 -21.68
CA ALA A 94 -16.89 -10.73 -20.53
C ALA A 94 -15.42 -11.08 -20.26
N TYR A 95 -14.51 -10.10 -20.23
CA TYR A 95 -13.07 -10.31 -19.95
C TYR A 95 -12.70 -10.33 -18.45
N GLU A 96 -13.62 -9.92 -17.59
CA GLU A 96 -13.42 -9.72 -16.15
C GLU A 96 -14.61 -10.25 -15.35
N ALA A 97 -14.35 -10.63 -14.10
CA ALA A 97 -15.37 -11.03 -13.13
C ALA A 97 -14.96 -10.57 -11.72
N ALA A 98 -15.92 -10.07 -10.94
CA ALA A 98 -15.70 -9.65 -9.56
C ALA A 98 -15.84 -10.82 -8.58
N ILE A 99 -14.84 -11.02 -7.74
CA ILE A 99 -14.87 -11.95 -6.61
C ILE A 99 -15.19 -11.13 -5.36
N LYS A 100 -16.40 -11.31 -4.84
CA LYS A 100 -16.84 -10.68 -3.60
C LYS A 100 -16.32 -11.47 -2.39
N VAL A 101 -15.46 -10.84 -1.59
CA VAL A 101 -15.01 -11.31 -0.28
C VAL A 101 -15.79 -10.54 0.77
N SER A 102 -16.59 -11.21 1.61
CA SER A 102 -17.34 -10.56 2.70
C SER A 102 -16.97 -11.12 4.07
N PHE A 103 -17.25 -10.34 5.11
CA PHE A 103 -16.91 -10.61 6.49
C PHE A 103 -18.02 -10.11 7.44
N ASP A 104 -17.79 -10.17 8.75
CA ASP A 104 -18.71 -9.68 9.78
C ASP A 104 -17.90 -8.90 10.81
N ARG A 105 -18.09 -7.57 10.88
CA ARG A 105 -17.32 -6.68 11.78
C ARG A 105 -17.46 -7.03 13.24
N THR A 106 -18.56 -7.67 13.64
CA THR A 106 -18.80 -8.04 15.05
C THR A 106 -17.91 -9.19 15.51
N LYS A 107 -17.34 -9.94 14.55
CA LYS A 107 -16.35 -11.00 14.79
C LYS A 107 -14.89 -10.53 14.65
N LEU A 108 -14.67 -9.37 14.05
CA LEU A 108 -13.34 -8.77 13.88
C LEU A 108 -13.00 -7.86 15.06
N ALA A 109 -11.87 -8.12 15.71
CA ALA A 109 -11.31 -7.26 16.75
C ALA A 109 -10.86 -5.92 16.16
N VAL A 110 -10.94 -4.87 16.97
CA VAL A 110 -10.59 -3.50 16.56
C VAL A 110 -9.08 -3.34 16.51
N GLY A 111 -8.55 -2.95 15.35
CA GLY A 111 -7.14 -2.70 15.09
C GLY A 111 -6.28 -3.93 14.87
N GLU A 112 -6.87 -5.13 14.83
CA GLU A 112 -6.18 -6.38 14.48
C GLU A 112 -6.29 -6.66 12.97
N ASP A 113 -5.23 -7.20 12.37
CA ASP A 113 -5.18 -7.57 10.96
C ASP A 113 -5.67 -9.00 10.72
N TYR A 114 -6.61 -9.16 9.78
CA TYR A 114 -7.12 -10.45 9.34
C TYR A 114 -6.87 -10.64 7.84
N SER A 115 -6.12 -11.68 7.48
CA SER A 115 -5.76 -11.95 6.07
C SER A 115 -6.45 -13.18 5.48
N ILE A 116 -6.84 -13.07 4.22
CA ILE A 116 -7.29 -14.18 3.35
C ILE A 116 -6.50 -14.17 2.05
N LYS A 117 -6.04 -15.35 1.63
CA LYS A 117 -5.32 -15.57 0.39
C LYS A 117 -6.17 -16.39 -0.58
N LEU A 118 -6.32 -15.89 -1.80
CA LEU A 118 -7.10 -16.49 -2.88
C LEU A 118 -6.15 -16.99 -3.98
N ASN A 119 -6.43 -18.16 -4.56
CA ASN A 119 -5.63 -18.74 -5.63
C ASN A 119 -6.52 -19.36 -6.70
N VAL A 120 -6.13 -19.22 -7.97
CA VAL A 120 -6.73 -19.94 -9.10
C VAL A 120 -5.89 -21.18 -9.45
N PRO A 121 -6.45 -22.41 -9.46
CA PRO A 121 -5.66 -23.64 -9.33
C PRO A 121 -4.95 -24.09 -10.62
N GLU A 122 -5.51 -23.82 -11.80
CA GLU A 122 -4.93 -24.22 -13.09
C GLU A 122 -4.59 -23.01 -13.98
N ASN A 123 -3.77 -23.25 -15.01
CA ASN A 123 -3.33 -22.36 -16.10
C ASN A 123 -3.66 -20.87 -15.90
N PRO A 124 -2.78 -20.09 -15.25
CA PRO A 124 -2.92 -18.64 -15.27
C PRO A 124 -2.52 -18.09 -16.64
N ILE A 125 -2.93 -16.84 -16.92
CA ILE A 125 -2.33 -16.07 -18.02
C ILE A 125 -0.81 -16.06 -17.82
N GLN A 126 -0.04 -16.41 -18.85
CA GLN A 126 1.39 -16.68 -18.71
C GLN A 126 2.15 -15.45 -18.14
N GLY A 127 2.88 -15.66 -17.04
CA GLY A 127 3.63 -14.59 -16.36
C GLY A 127 2.77 -13.59 -15.56
N LYS A 128 1.50 -13.91 -15.27
CA LYS A 128 0.58 -13.08 -14.48
C LYS A 128 0.28 -13.66 -13.10
N ILE A 129 -0.48 -12.88 -12.32
CA ILE A 129 -0.69 -13.06 -10.88
C ILE A 129 -1.69 -14.20 -10.61
N ARG A 130 -1.19 -15.28 -10.00
CA ARG A 130 -1.98 -16.49 -9.63
C ARG A 130 -2.72 -16.39 -8.30
N THR A 131 -2.30 -15.45 -7.46
CA THR A 131 -2.55 -15.42 -6.03
C THR A 131 -2.78 -13.98 -5.62
N PHE A 132 -3.83 -13.74 -4.84
CA PHE A 132 -4.16 -12.45 -4.27
C PHE A 132 -4.32 -12.57 -2.76
N THR A 133 -3.70 -11.67 -2.00
CA THR A 133 -3.83 -11.60 -0.53
C THR A 133 -4.56 -10.32 -0.12
N LEU A 134 -5.74 -10.45 0.47
CA LEU A 134 -6.42 -9.35 1.14
C LEU A 134 -6.09 -9.38 2.62
N THR A 135 -5.66 -8.25 3.17
CA THR A 135 -5.67 -7.99 4.62
C THR A 135 -6.76 -6.99 4.93
N ILE A 136 -7.59 -7.28 5.92
CA ILE A 136 -8.64 -6.39 6.40
C ILE A 136 -8.33 -5.98 7.84
N ASN A 137 -8.39 -4.68 8.11
CA ASN A 137 -8.24 -4.08 9.44
C ASN A 137 -9.53 -3.33 9.80
N ARG A 138 -10.00 -3.48 11.04
CA ARG A 138 -11.12 -2.69 11.56
C ARG A 138 -10.57 -1.49 12.33
N ASP A 139 -10.65 -0.27 11.81
CA ASP A 139 -10.03 0.88 12.51
C ASP A 139 -10.72 1.18 13.85
N TYR A 140 -9.98 1.86 14.71
CA TYR A 140 -10.45 2.36 15.99
C TYR A 140 -11.45 3.51 15.79
N ASN A 141 -12.42 3.64 16.69
CA ASN A 141 -13.21 4.87 16.79
C ASN A 141 -12.32 5.97 17.39
N TRP A 142 -11.69 6.78 16.53
CA TRP A 142 -10.83 7.89 16.93
C TRP A 142 -11.65 9.10 17.37
N GLN A 143 -11.55 9.47 18.65
CA GLN A 143 -12.22 10.63 19.23
C GLN A 143 -11.18 11.73 19.53
N LEU A 144 -11.53 13.00 19.32
CA LEU A 144 -10.66 14.12 19.68
C LEU A 144 -10.42 14.13 21.20
N PHE A 145 -9.17 14.01 21.61
CA PHE A 145 -8.77 13.94 23.02
C PHE A 145 -8.24 15.29 23.52
N ALA A 146 -7.44 15.98 22.69
CA ALA A 146 -6.93 17.31 23.01
C ALA A 146 -6.52 18.09 21.75
N THR A 147 -6.44 19.41 21.88
CA THR A 147 -5.76 20.31 20.93
C THR A 147 -4.63 20.99 21.69
N GLY A 148 -3.44 21.04 21.10
CA GLY A 148 -2.23 21.51 21.79
C GLY A 148 -1.16 22.02 20.83
N THR A 149 0.05 22.22 21.33
CA THR A 149 1.22 22.57 20.49
C THR A 149 2.12 21.36 20.34
N PHE A 150 2.37 20.93 19.11
CA PHE A 150 3.49 20.04 18.80
C PHE A 150 4.73 20.89 18.53
N THR A 151 5.90 20.43 18.99
CA THR A 151 7.20 21.07 18.77
C THR A 151 8.20 20.00 18.39
N SER A 152 8.65 20.02 17.14
CA SER A 152 9.73 19.19 16.63
C SER A 152 11.06 19.91 16.66
N GLY A 153 12.11 19.23 17.12
CA GLY A 153 13.49 19.70 17.04
C GLY A 153 14.06 19.75 15.62
N LEU A 154 13.34 19.21 14.61
CA LEU A 154 13.68 19.37 13.18
C LEU A 154 12.76 20.37 12.47
N PHE A 155 11.45 20.31 12.70
CA PHE A 155 10.45 21.04 11.90
C PHE A 155 9.87 22.31 12.56
N GLY A 156 10.20 22.61 13.81
CA GLY A 156 9.64 23.76 14.55
C GLY A 156 8.33 23.43 15.27
N SER A 157 7.46 24.40 15.49
CA SER A 157 6.24 24.24 16.32
C SER A 157 4.95 24.62 15.59
N TRP A 158 3.89 23.85 15.78
CA TRP A 158 2.55 24.08 15.21
C TRP A 158 1.43 23.66 16.17
N SER A 159 0.23 24.17 15.92
CA SER A 159 -0.99 23.70 16.60
C SER A 159 -1.38 22.33 16.04
N GLN A 160 -1.58 21.35 16.91
CA GLN A 160 -1.83 19.95 16.55
C GLN A 160 -3.00 19.39 17.36
N GLU A 161 -3.85 18.60 16.71
CA GLU A 161 -4.87 17.79 17.39
C GLU A 161 -4.30 16.41 17.77
N LEU A 162 -4.68 15.92 18.93
CA LEU A 162 -4.41 14.59 19.45
C LEU A 162 -5.73 13.85 19.61
N TYR A 163 -5.86 12.70 18.94
CA TYR A 163 -7.01 11.81 19.03
C TYR A 163 -6.68 10.60 19.90
N LYS A 164 -7.67 10.08 20.63
CA LYS A 164 -7.60 8.82 21.40
C LYS A 164 -8.62 7.83 20.84
N ALA A 165 -8.23 6.57 20.75
CA ALA A 165 -9.12 5.47 20.37
C ALA A 165 -10.10 5.16 21.51
N GLU A 166 -11.41 5.14 21.23
CA GLU A 166 -12.44 4.82 22.22
C GLU A 166 -12.20 3.45 22.86
N GLY A 167 -12.04 3.42 24.18
CA GLY A 167 -11.78 2.20 24.95
C GLY A 167 -10.32 1.75 25.03
N PHE A 168 -9.36 2.44 24.39
CA PHE A 168 -7.95 2.04 24.35
C PHE A 168 -6.99 3.17 24.78
N ASN A 169 -5.84 2.81 25.34
CA ASN A 169 -4.70 3.73 25.47
C ASN A 169 -3.87 3.76 24.18
N LYS A 170 -4.55 4.10 23.09
CA LYS A 170 -4.00 4.28 21.74
C LYS A 170 -4.37 5.66 21.24
N TYR A 171 -3.42 6.30 20.59
CA TYR A 171 -3.43 7.72 20.27
C TYR A 171 -2.97 7.94 18.83
N LYS A 172 -3.42 9.03 18.21
CA LYS A 172 -2.84 9.51 16.96
C LYS A 172 -2.78 11.03 16.88
N PHE A 173 -1.71 11.52 16.25
CA PHE A 173 -1.70 12.85 15.62
C PHE A 173 -2.04 12.65 14.14
N PRO A 174 -3.15 13.19 13.62
CA PRO A 174 -3.39 13.17 12.18
C PRO A 174 -2.36 14.04 11.46
N GLU A 175 -1.87 13.53 10.33
CA GLU A 175 -1.05 14.25 9.34
C GLU A 175 0.17 15.01 9.92
N LEU A 176 0.80 14.44 10.95
CA LEU A 176 1.70 15.16 11.86
C LEU A 176 2.84 15.93 11.17
N PHE A 177 3.42 15.35 10.11
CA PHE A 177 4.49 15.98 9.33
C PHE A 177 4.12 16.18 7.84
N ALA A 178 3.08 15.50 7.36
CA ALA A 178 2.62 15.54 5.97
C ALA A 178 1.18 15.00 5.83
N GLU A 179 0.46 15.50 4.80
CA GLU A 179 -0.87 15.05 4.38
C GLU A 179 -0.88 13.52 4.16
N GLY A 180 -1.86 12.82 4.74
CA GLY A 180 -1.98 11.36 4.70
C GLY A 180 -1.11 10.56 5.70
N TYR A 181 -0.18 11.19 6.44
CA TYR A 181 0.73 10.49 7.36
C TYR A 181 0.32 10.63 8.84
N ASP A 182 -0.69 9.85 9.24
CA ASP A 182 -1.10 9.67 10.65
C ASP A 182 0.06 9.10 11.51
N TYR A 183 0.48 9.82 12.56
CA TYR A 183 1.44 9.32 13.54
C TYR A 183 0.68 8.62 14.69
N LYS A 184 0.65 7.27 14.66
CA LYS A 184 -0.15 6.43 15.57
C LYS A 184 0.73 5.73 16.63
N PHE A 185 0.35 5.84 17.91
CA PHE A 185 1.11 5.27 19.03
C PHE A 185 0.22 4.70 20.14
N SER A 186 0.76 3.79 20.94
CA SER A 186 0.15 3.21 22.15
C SER A 186 0.89 3.71 23.39
N VAL A 187 0.19 3.77 24.53
CA VAL A 187 0.75 4.20 25.82
C VAL A 187 0.47 3.14 26.87
N ALA A 188 1.52 2.67 27.56
CA ALA A 188 1.40 1.73 28.67
C ALA A 188 1.12 2.45 30.01
N GLU A 189 0.74 1.70 31.06
CA GLU A 189 0.33 2.25 32.37
C GLU A 189 1.42 3.09 33.08
N ASN A 190 2.70 2.84 32.77
CA ASN A 190 3.84 3.60 33.25
C ASN A 190 4.09 4.92 32.46
N GLY A 191 3.42 5.11 31.32
CA GLY A 191 3.63 6.22 30.40
C GLY A 191 4.61 5.95 29.24
N SER A 192 5.19 4.75 29.10
CA SER A 192 6.08 4.47 27.95
C SER A 192 5.30 4.39 26.63
N ILE A 193 5.89 4.95 25.56
CA ILE A 193 5.30 5.04 24.22
C ILE A 193 5.79 3.89 23.33
N SER A 194 4.89 3.34 22.51
CA SER A 194 5.23 2.44 21.40
C SER A 194 4.49 2.84 20.12
N LEU A 195 5.19 2.87 18.97
CA LEU A 195 4.51 3.16 17.70
C LEU A 195 3.70 1.97 17.19
N PHE A 196 2.75 2.24 16.30
CA PHE A 196 2.06 1.20 15.56
C PHE A 196 3.04 0.57 14.57
N GLY A 197 3.48 -0.65 14.87
CA GLY A 197 4.49 -1.39 14.11
C GLY A 197 5.28 -2.34 15.00
N GLY A 198 6.31 -2.97 14.42
CA GLY A 198 7.30 -3.74 15.17
C GLY A 198 8.51 -2.89 15.54
N LEU A 199 9.28 -3.33 16.53
CA LEU A 199 10.65 -2.85 16.72
C LEU A 199 11.56 -3.44 15.63
N ASN A 200 12.50 -2.63 15.14
CA ASN A 200 13.56 -3.08 14.25
C ASN A 200 14.68 -3.84 15.02
N SER A 201 15.71 -4.29 14.30
CA SER A 201 16.83 -5.06 14.86
C SER A 201 17.62 -4.33 15.96
N ASN A 202 17.46 -3.02 16.08
CA ASN A 202 18.18 -2.17 17.02
C ASN A 202 17.31 -1.80 18.25
N GLY A 203 16.06 -2.26 18.31
CA GLY A 203 15.13 -1.95 19.40
C GLY A 203 14.43 -0.59 19.27
N LEU A 204 14.39 -0.02 18.07
CA LEU A 204 13.72 1.26 17.76
C LEU A 204 12.48 1.04 16.89
N TYR A 205 11.55 2.00 16.85
CA TYR A 205 10.44 2.00 15.89
C TYR A 205 10.75 2.85 14.66
N ASP A 206 10.59 2.30 13.45
CA ASP A 206 10.65 3.03 12.18
C ASP A 206 9.36 3.82 11.91
N PHE A 207 9.47 5.04 11.38
CA PHE A 207 8.34 5.80 10.82
C PHE A 207 8.78 6.66 9.63
N VAL A 208 8.01 6.62 8.54
CA VAL A 208 8.20 7.46 7.35
C VAL A 208 7.36 8.72 7.51
N THR A 209 7.97 9.91 7.46
CA THR A 209 7.25 11.15 7.82
C THR A 209 6.31 11.68 6.73
N GLY A 210 6.48 11.23 5.48
CA GLY A 210 5.81 11.78 4.31
C GLY A 210 6.42 13.09 3.79
N TYR A 211 7.25 13.77 4.59
CA TYR A 211 7.94 14.99 4.19
C TYR A 211 9.08 14.68 3.21
N ILE A 212 9.01 15.28 2.01
CA ILE A 212 10.06 15.19 0.98
C ILE A 212 11.02 16.38 1.14
N HIS A 213 12.26 16.10 1.54
CA HIS A 213 13.30 17.12 1.64
C HIS A 213 13.81 17.54 0.24
N PRO A 214 13.87 18.84 -0.11
CA PRO A 214 14.18 19.32 -1.48
C PRO A 214 15.51 18.85 -2.12
N THR A 215 16.43 18.28 -1.33
CA THR A 215 17.75 17.81 -1.78
C THR A 215 17.99 16.32 -1.51
N TYR A 216 17.18 15.69 -0.65
CA TYR A 216 17.50 14.37 -0.06
C TYR A 216 16.30 13.41 -0.01
N ASP A 217 15.22 13.73 -0.74
CA ASP A 217 13.97 12.96 -0.81
C ASP A 217 13.35 12.67 0.57
N MET A 218 12.71 11.51 0.75
CA MET A 218 11.85 11.21 1.89
C MET A 218 12.60 11.23 3.24
N VAL A 219 12.13 12.06 4.17
CA VAL A 219 12.59 12.04 5.56
C VAL A 219 11.87 10.94 6.34
N SER A 220 12.65 10.13 7.04
CA SER A 220 12.17 9.11 7.97
C SER A 220 12.74 9.38 9.37
N LEU A 221 12.18 8.71 10.38
CA LEU A 221 12.66 8.77 11.75
C LEU A 221 12.70 7.39 12.40
N TYR A 222 13.56 7.26 13.42
CA TYR A 222 13.41 6.23 14.45
C TYR A 222 12.92 6.87 15.75
N LEU A 223 11.98 6.24 16.44
CA LEU A 223 11.68 6.54 17.85
C LEU A 223 12.48 5.61 18.77
N ASP A 224 13.18 6.18 19.75
CA ASP A 224 13.68 5.42 20.91
C ASP A 224 12.55 5.21 21.93
N PRO A 225 12.13 3.96 22.25
CA PRO A 225 11.05 3.69 23.19
C PRO A 225 11.47 3.70 24.67
N ASP A 226 12.73 4.03 25.01
CA ASP A 226 13.13 4.21 26.41
C ASP A 226 12.33 5.36 27.05
N ILE A 227 11.61 5.04 28.13
CA ILE A 227 10.75 5.94 28.91
C ILE A 227 11.50 7.16 29.48
N ASN A 228 12.83 7.12 29.57
CA ASN A 228 13.64 8.29 29.96
C ASN A 228 13.67 9.38 28.88
N TYR A 229 13.34 9.05 27.62
CA TYR A 229 13.35 9.97 26.49
C TYR A 229 11.98 10.09 25.79
N SER A 230 11.22 8.99 25.70
CA SER A 230 9.90 8.95 25.04
C SER A 230 8.79 8.49 25.99
N PHE A 231 7.94 9.43 26.41
CA PHE A 231 6.95 9.22 27.46
C PHE A 231 5.68 10.06 27.27
N PHE A 232 4.56 9.59 27.83
CA PHE A 232 3.26 10.26 27.81
C PHE A 232 2.71 10.39 29.23
N VAL A 233 2.46 11.62 29.69
CA VAL A 233 2.06 11.94 31.06
C VAL A 233 0.84 12.87 31.05
N GLU A 234 -0.35 12.31 31.31
CA GLU A 234 -1.62 13.07 31.31
C GLU A 234 -1.68 14.13 32.42
N THR A 235 -0.98 13.94 33.54
CA THR A 235 -1.02 14.86 34.71
C THR A 235 -0.24 16.16 34.49
N THR A 236 0.86 16.12 33.73
CA THR A 236 1.58 17.32 33.24
C THR A 236 1.11 17.74 31.86
N LYS A 237 0.21 16.96 31.24
CA LYS A 237 -0.22 17.09 29.84
C LYS A 237 0.95 17.23 28.88
N THR A 238 1.88 16.27 28.95
CA THR A 238 3.10 16.28 28.16
C THR A 238 3.30 14.93 27.50
N ALA A 239 3.65 14.95 26.21
CA ALA A 239 4.23 13.81 25.53
C ALA A 239 5.59 14.23 24.98
N CYS A 240 6.60 13.37 25.12
CA CYS A 240 7.93 13.54 24.56
C CYS A 240 8.23 12.35 23.65
N PHE A 241 8.96 12.61 22.57
CA PHE A 241 9.34 11.65 21.55
C PHE A 241 10.79 11.91 21.14
N ASN A 242 11.70 10.98 21.40
CA ASN A 242 13.09 11.11 21.01
C ASN A 242 13.30 10.50 19.62
N HIS A 243 13.53 11.35 18.63
CA HIS A 243 13.50 11.03 17.22
C HIS A 243 14.88 11.13 16.56
N TYR A 244 15.38 10.04 15.98
CA TYR A 244 16.55 10.07 15.08
C TYR A 244 16.08 10.29 13.65
N TYR A 245 16.21 11.51 13.15
CA TYR A 245 15.79 11.87 11.80
C TYR A 245 16.85 11.53 10.73
N TYR A 246 16.45 10.90 9.64
CA TYR A 246 17.33 10.45 8.56
C TYR A 246 16.71 10.50 7.15
N VAL A 247 17.58 10.33 6.15
CA VAL A 247 17.34 10.30 4.70
C VAL A 247 18.35 9.32 4.08
N ASP A 248 18.13 8.83 2.86
CA ASP A 248 19.07 7.90 2.20
C ASP A 248 20.50 8.46 2.07
N ALA A 249 20.63 9.80 2.01
CA ALA A 249 21.90 10.51 1.92
C ALA A 249 22.63 10.73 3.27
N GLY A 250 22.02 10.44 4.43
CA GLY A 250 22.60 10.73 5.74
C GLY A 250 21.58 10.92 6.86
N ASN A 251 21.92 11.73 7.87
CA ASN A 251 21.05 11.96 9.02
C ASN A 251 21.14 13.39 9.57
N PHE A 252 20.06 13.81 10.21
CA PHE A 252 19.99 15.03 11.00
C PHE A 252 20.28 14.75 12.49
N GLY A 253 20.33 13.48 12.88
CA GLY A 253 20.61 12.99 14.23
C GLY A 253 19.43 13.17 15.20
N TRP A 254 19.60 12.67 16.43
CA TRP A 254 18.60 12.74 17.51
C TRP A 254 18.07 14.16 17.75
N LYS A 255 16.75 14.26 17.95
CA LYS A 255 15.99 15.44 18.36
C LYS A 255 14.96 15.04 19.40
N ASP A 256 14.72 15.92 20.36
CA ASP A 256 13.58 15.81 21.27
C ASP A 256 12.39 16.56 20.66
N ASP A 257 11.34 15.83 20.34
CA ASP A 257 10.05 16.35 19.92
C ASP A 257 9.07 16.26 21.09
N SER A 258 8.08 17.16 21.18
CA SER A 258 7.12 17.18 22.28
C SER A 258 5.75 17.72 21.90
N PHE A 259 4.73 17.31 22.65
CA PHE A 259 3.35 17.79 22.56
C PHE A 259 2.82 18.21 23.93
N THR A 260 2.13 19.35 24.00
CA THR A 260 1.58 19.95 25.24
C THR A 260 0.15 20.46 25.03
N TRP A 261 -0.75 20.21 26.01
CA TRP A 261 -2.20 20.44 25.86
C TRP A 261 -2.95 20.91 27.13
#